data_AF-A0A233W4K8-F1
#
_entry.id   AF-A0A233W4K8-F1
#
_cell.length_a   1.000
_cell.length_b   1.000
_cell.length_c   1.000
_cell.angle_alpha   90.00
_cell.angle_beta   90.00
_cell.angle_gamma   90.00
#
_symmetry.space_group_name_H-M   'P 1'
#
loop_
_entity.id
_entity.type
_entity.pdbx_description
1 polymer ?
#
loop_
_entity_poly.entity_id
_entity_poly.type
_entity_poly.pdbx_seq_one_letter_code
_entity_poly.pdbx_strand_id
1 'polypeptide(L)'
;MIEITFRGRGGQGAFTASKIIGNACVKQDNLYSLAFPTFGPERRGAPVSAFTKIDTKKIEDRTQVQNPDYLVILDESLFDVGELKNLKDCTVFINSSKNFEEKNVISVDATKIALDILHKPITNTAMIAALFSKFDVIDKKSIVESFKDNLSPSVVDKNVELFEEVLKEVNENEKTRA
;
A
#
# COMPACT_ATOMS: atom_id res chain seq x y z
N MET A 1 -5.20 17.16 -3.93
CA MET A 1 -4.15 16.14 -4.09
C MET A 1 -4.20 15.18 -2.92
N ILE A 2 -4.11 13.89 -3.19
CA ILE A 2 -3.93 12.82 -2.22
C ILE A 2 -2.51 12.30 -2.38
N GLU A 3 -1.82 12.10 -1.27
CA GLU A 3 -0.43 11.67 -1.23
C GLU A 3 -0.28 10.39 -0.40
N ILE A 4 0.30 9.36 -1.02
CA ILE A 4 0.50 8.04 -0.41
C ILE A 4 2.00 7.77 -0.35
N THR A 5 2.49 7.34 0.81
CA THR A 5 3.86 6.88 1.00
C THR A 5 3.87 5.38 1.28
N PHE A 6 4.66 4.64 0.51
CA PHE A 6 4.93 3.22 0.70
C PHE A 6 6.35 3.06 1.24
N ARG A 7 6.50 2.37 2.37
CA ARG A 7 7.79 2.03 2.96
C ARG A 7 7.95 0.52 3.01
N GLY A 8 9.10 0.04 2.60
CA GLY A 8 9.42 -1.37 2.66
C GLY A 8 10.92 -1.58 2.55
N ARG A 9 11.33 -2.85 2.47
CA ARG A 9 12.72 -3.20 2.17
C ARG A 9 12.89 -3.53 0.69
N GLY A 10 14.08 -3.27 0.15
CA GLY A 10 14.41 -3.59 -1.24
C GLY A 10 14.08 -5.04 -1.56
N GLY A 11 13.14 -5.25 -2.49
CA GLY A 11 12.63 -6.58 -2.87
C GLY A 11 11.24 -6.95 -2.32
N GLN A 12 10.67 -6.19 -1.39
CA GLN A 12 9.30 -6.43 -0.87
C GLN A 12 8.19 -5.86 -1.75
N GLY A 13 8.53 -5.01 -2.74
CA GLY A 13 7.56 -4.51 -3.70
C GLY A 13 6.87 -3.20 -3.33
N ALA A 14 7.44 -2.37 -2.45
CA ALA A 14 6.90 -1.04 -2.13
C ALA A 14 6.69 -0.16 -3.38
N PHE A 15 7.68 -0.13 -4.29
CA PHE A 15 7.52 0.61 -5.55
C PHE A 15 6.50 -0.04 -6.50
N THR A 16 6.41 -1.38 -6.51
CA THR A 16 5.40 -2.08 -7.28
C THR A 16 3.99 -1.74 -6.78
N ALA A 17 3.78 -1.69 -5.46
CA ALA A 17 2.51 -1.26 -4.88
C ALA A 17 2.14 0.17 -5.28
N SER A 18 3.10 1.10 -5.14
CA SER A 18 2.94 2.49 -5.58
C SER A 18 2.54 2.61 -7.05
N LYS A 19 3.21 1.86 -7.94
CA LYS A 19 2.89 1.80 -9.38
C LYS A 19 1.51 1.24 -9.65
N ILE A 20 1.12 0.15 -8.98
CA ILE A 20 -0.20 -0.47 -9.16
C ILE A 20 -1.31 0.52 -8.79
N ILE A 21 -1.19 1.21 -7.66
CA ILE A 21 -2.17 2.24 -7.26
C ILE A 21 -2.20 3.38 -8.28
N GLY A 22 -1.04 3.88 -8.70
CA GLY A 22 -0.99 4.96 -9.68
C GLY A 22 -1.60 4.57 -11.04
N ASN A 23 -1.31 3.35 -11.50
CA ASN A 23 -1.91 2.79 -12.72
C ASN A 23 -3.42 2.58 -12.59
N ALA A 24 -3.89 2.19 -11.40
CA ALA A 24 -5.33 2.05 -11.15
C ALA A 24 -6.04 3.40 -11.19
N CYS A 25 -5.40 4.46 -10.68
CA CYS A 25 -5.97 5.81 -10.71
C CYS A 25 -6.11 6.34 -12.13
N VAL A 26 -5.09 6.18 -12.99
CA VAL A 26 -5.16 6.70 -14.38
C VAL A 26 -6.13 5.92 -15.29
N LYS A 27 -6.64 4.78 -14.82
CA LYS A 27 -7.73 4.05 -15.51
C LYS A 27 -9.11 4.66 -15.24
N GLN A 28 -9.24 5.49 -14.22
CA GLN A 28 -10.48 6.20 -13.93
C GLN A 28 -10.50 7.57 -14.59
N ASP A 29 -11.70 8.00 -14.99
CA ASP A 29 -11.90 9.29 -15.59
C ASP A 29 -11.56 10.42 -14.63
N ASN A 30 -10.89 11.46 -15.15
CA ASN A 30 -10.53 12.69 -14.42
C ASN A 30 -9.54 12.52 -13.26
N LEU A 31 -8.80 11.41 -13.19
CA LEU A 31 -7.71 11.25 -12.24
C LEU A 31 -6.34 11.26 -12.94
N TYR A 32 -5.42 12.02 -12.36
CA TYR A 32 -4.00 12.02 -12.69
C TYR A 32 -3.25 11.36 -11.55
N SER A 33 -2.24 10.55 -11.89
CA SER A 33 -1.36 9.97 -10.90
C SER A 33 0.10 10.09 -11.28
N LEU A 34 0.95 10.21 -10.26
CA LEU A 34 2.39 10.21 -10.36
C LEU A 34 2.95 9.25 -9.31
N ALA A 35 3.50 8.12 -9.76
CA ALA A 35 4.14 7.12 -8.92
C ALA A 35 5.67 7.12 -9.13
N PHE A 36 6.44 7.30 -8.07
CA PHE A 36 7.90 7.37 -8.16
C PHE A 36 8.58 6.84 -6.89
N PRO A 37 9.75 6.19 -7.01
CA PRO A 37 10.47 5.71 -5.86
C PRO A 37 11.48 6.74 -5.33
N THR A 38 11.99 6.48 -4.14
CA THR A 38 13.25 7.03 -3.65
C THR A 38 14.07 5.87 -3.10
N PHE A 39 15.22 5.65 -3.72
CA PHE A 39 16.27 4.75 -3.25
C PHE A 39 17.62 5.35 -3.61
N GLY A 40 18.59 5.23 -2.71
CA GLY A 40 20.00 5.54 -2.98
C GLY A 40 20.70 4.40 -3.77
N PRO A 41 22.04 4.29 -3.70
CA PRO A 41 22.81 3.16 -4.27
C PRO A 41 22.62 1.84 -3.47
N GLU A 42 21.39 1.58 -3.04
CA GLU A 42 21.04 0.65 -1.98
C GLU A 42 20.95 -0.80 -2.47
N ARG A 43 21.38 -1.73 -1.60
CA ARG A 43 21.33 -3.18 -1.83
C ARG A 43 19.94 -3.74 -1.48
N ARG A 44 19.65 -4.96 -1.93
CA ARG A 44 18.46 -5.72 -1.50
C ARG A 44 18.37 -5.74 0.03
N GLY A 45 17.18 -5.52 0.58
CA GLY A 45 16.94 -5.46 2.03
C GLY A 45 17.11 -4.09 2.68
N ALA A 46 17.69 -3.10 2.00
CA ALA A 46 17.75 -1.73 2.51
C ALA A 46 16.35 -1.09 2.58
N PRO A 47 16.09 -0.16 3.51
CA PRO A 47 14.86 0.62 3.52
C PRO A 47 14.69 1.38 2.21
N VAL A 48 13.52 1.26 1.59
CA VAL A 48 13.14 1.97 0.37
C VAL A 48 11.79 2.61 0.57
N SER A 49 11.61 3.79 -0.04
CA SER A 49 10.32 4.48 -0.07
C SER A 49 9.83 4.62 -1.51
N ALA A 50 8.52 4.63 -1.68
CA ALA A 50 7.88 5.01 -2.93
C ALA A 50 6.66 5.87 -2.63
N PHE A 51 6.31 6.72 -3.59
CA PHE A 51 5.31 7.74 -3.43
C PHE A 51 4.31 7.65 -4.56
N THR A 52 3.03 7.80 -4.24
CA THR A 52 1.97 7.95 -5.22
C THR A 52 1.21 9.22 -4.90
N LYS A 53 1.23 10.18 -5.82
CA LYS A 53 0.41 11.39 -5.77
C LYS A 53 -0.76 11.24 -6.73
N ILE A 54 -1.93 11.69 -6.33
CA ILE A 54 -3.18 11.55 -7.07
C ILE A 54 -3.94 12.88 -7.01
N ASP A 55 -4.41 13.37 -8.15
CA ASP A 55 -5.20 14.61 -8.21
C ASP A 55 -6.16 14.61 -9.40
N THR A 56 -7.12 15.52 -9.38
CA THR A 56 -8.05 15.79 -10.48
C THR A 56 -7.44 16.69 -11.57
N LYS A 57 -6.19 17.13 -11.36
CA LYS A 57 -5.41 17.98 -12.28
C LYS A 57 -4.03 17.35 -12.49
N LYS A 58 -3.39 17.71 -13.58
CA LYS A 58 -2.03 17.25 -13.89
C LYS A 58 -1.07 17.56 -12.74
N ILE A 59 -0.29 16.56 -12.34
CA ILE A 59 0.68 16.64 -11.24
C ILE A 59 2.08 16.92 -11.83
N GLU A 60 2.71 18.01 -11.40
CA GLU A 60 4.07 18.38 -11.79
C GLU A 60 5.08 18.22 -10.65
N ASP A 61 4.59 18.15 -9.41
CA ASP A 61 5.40 18.05 -8.21
C ASP A 61 5.93 16.62 -7.98
N ARG A 62 7.24 16.46 -8.13
CA ARG A 62 8.00 15.22 -7.91
C ARG A 62 8.78 15.20 -6.60
N THR A 63 8.55 16.14 -5.68
CA THR A 63 9.22 16.11 -4.38
C THR A 63 8.70 14.95 -3.53
N GLN A 64 9.56 14.44 -2.64
CA GLN A 64 9.17 13.44 -1.66
C GLN A 64 8.01 13.95 -0.79
N VAL A 65 7.09 13.04 -0.48
CA VAL A 65 5.93 13.33 0.38
C VAL A 65 6.41 13.43 1.82
N GLN A 66 6.12 14.57 2.46
CA GLN A 66 6.49 14.82 3.86
C GLN A 66 5.36 14.47 4.83
N ASN A 67 4.10 14.73 4.45
CA ASN A 67 2.91 14.46 5.26
C ASN A 67 1.89 13.73 4.39
N PRO A 68 1.98 12.39 4.28
CA PRO A 68 1.04 11.62 3.46
C PRO A 68 -0.35 11.56 4.12
N ASP A 69 -1.40 11.50 3.31
CA ASP A 69 -2.74 11.12 3.76
C ASP A 69 -2.76 9.63 4.15
N TYR A 70 -1.97 8.81 3.45
CA TYR A 70 -1.89 7.37 3.67
C TYR A 70 -0.43 6.90 3.72
N LEU A 71 -0.06 6.20 4.79
CA LEU A 71 1.25 5.59 4.96
C LEU A 71 1.11 4.06 4.97
N VAL A 72 1.74 3.38 4.01
CA VAL A 72 1.69 1.92 3.86
C VAL A 72 3.07 1.34 4.17
N ILE A 73 3.17 0.52 5.21
CA ILE A 73 4.43 -0.05 5.72
C ILE A 73 4.42 -1.57 5.51
N LEU A 74 5.27 -2.04 4.60
CA LEU A 74 5.37 -3.45 4.23
C LEU A 74 6.21 -4.27 5.22
N ASP A 75 6.98 -3.61 6.10
CA ASP A 75 7.88 -4.23 7.06
C ASP A 75 7.84 -3.49 8.40
N GLU A 76 7.39 -4.18 9.45
CA GLU A 76 7.25 -3.61 10.80
C GLU A 76 8.53 -2.95 11.31
N SER A 77 9.72 -3.42 10.92
CA SER A 77 11.00 -2.84 11.38
C SER A 77 11.26 -1.42 10.88
N LEU A 78 10.44 -0.91 9.96
CA LEU A 78 10.50 0.45 9.43
C LEU A 78 9.48 1.39 10.07
N PHE A 79 8.69 0.90 11.02
CA PHE A 79 7.70 1.69 11.74
C PHE A 79 8.21 2.07 13.13
N ASP A 80 8.12 3.36 13.44
CA ASP A 80 8.33 3.88 14.78
C ASP A 80 7.03 4.57 15.22
N VAL A 81 6.38 4.05 16.27
CA VAL A 81 5.15 4.63 16.83
C VAL A 81 5.35 6.10 17.22
N GLY A 82 6.56 6.50 17.60
CA GLY A 82 6.89 7.90 17.89
C GLY A 82 6.69 8.84 16.70
N GLU A 83 6.76 8.34 15.46
CA GLU A 83 6.59 9.14 14.24
C GLU A 83 5.16 9.59 14.01
N LEU A 84 4.17 8.88 14.58
CA LEU A 84 2.74 9.22 14.46
C LEU A 84 2.45 10.65 14.94
N LYS A 85 3.24 11.17 15.88
CA LYS A 85 3.10 12.56 16.40
C LYS A 85 3.41 13.62 15.34
N ASN A 86 4.17 13.26 14.31
CA ASN A 86 4.56 14.15 13.23
C ASN A 86 3.63 14.02 12.02
N LEU A 87 2.82 12.96 11.96
CA LEU A 87 1.86 12.73 10.88
C LEU A 87 0.54 13.44 11.22
N LYS A 88 0.09 14.31 10.33
CA LYS A 88 -1.20 15.02 10.47
C LYS A 88 -2.25 14.33 9.62
N ASP A 89 -3.35 13.93 10.23
CA ASP A 89 -4.51 13.32 9.56
C ASP A 89 -4.16 12.11 8.66
N CYS A 90 -3.07 11.42 8.97
CA CYS A 90 -2.57 10.28 8.21
C CYS A 90 -3.14 8.96 8.74
N THR A 91 -3.64 8.13 7.83
CA THR A 91 -3.98 6.74 8.13
C THR A 91 -2.81 5.83 7.78
N VAL A 92 -2.38 5.02 8.74
CA VAL A 92 -1.23 4.12 8.62
C VAL A 92 -1.71 2.68 8.47
N PHE A 93 -1.22 1.99 7.45
CA PHE A 93 -1.39 0.56 7.23
C PHE A 93 -0.06 -0.15 7.45
N ILE A 94 -0.02 -1.17 8.31
CA ILE A 94 1.22 -1.86 8.64
C ILE A 94 1.08 -3.38 8.53
N ASN A 95 2.04 -4.00 7.85
CA ASN A 95 2.23 -5.44 7.86
C ASN A 95 2.84 -5.86 9.20
N SER A 96 2.00 -6.33 10.12
CA SER A 96 2.41 -6.75 11.46
C SER A 96 1.38 -7.70 12.05
N SER A 97 1.85 -8.70 12.79
CA SER A 97 1.01 -9.56 13.61
C SER A 97 0.62 -8.91 14.95
N LYS A 98 1.19 -7.76 15.28
CA LYS A 98 0.86 -6.99 16.47
C LYS A 98 -0.36 -6.13 16.20
N ASN A 99 -1.18 -5.97 17.24
CA ASN A 99 -2.24 -4.98 17.26
C ASN A 99 -1.73 -3.67 17.84
N PHE A 100 -2.02 -2.58 17.13
CA PHE A 100 -1.72 -1.21 17.58
C PHE A 100 -2.99 -0.56 18.14
N GLU A 101 -2.89 0.13 19.27
CA GLU A 101 -4.05 0.76 19.94
C GLU A 101 -4.42 2.10 19.30
N GLU A 102 -3.50 2.68 18.54
CA GLU A 102 -3.67 3.96 17.86
C GLU A 102 -4.77 3.87 16.80
N LYS A 103 -5.77 4.76 16.91
CA LYS A 103 -6.97 4.76 16.06
C LYS A 103 -6.70 4.93 14.57
N ASN A 104 -5.59 5.58 14.22
CA ASN A 104 -5.18 5.82 12.84
C ASN A 104 -4.24 4.73 12.31
N VAL A 105 -3.99 3.66 13.07
CA VAL A 105 -3.13 2.53 12.67
C VAL A 105 -3.97 1.27 12.46
N ILE A 106 -3.91 0.75 11.24
CA ILE A 106 -4.55 -0.48 10.80
C ILE A 106 -3.45 -1.51 10.54
N SER A 107 -3.37 -2.52 11.41
CA SER A 107 -2.44 -3.63 11.27
C SER A 107 -3.09 -4.83 10.62
N VAL A 108 -2.32 -5.54 9.78
CA VAL A 108 -2.71 -6.82 9.20
C VAL A 108 -1.49 -7.73 9.11
N ASP A 109 -1.66 -9.01 9.41
CA ASP A 109 -0.61 -10.01 9.21
C ASP A 109 -0.58 -10.46 7.73
N ALA A 110 -0.27 -9.50 6.86
CA ALA A 110 -0.19 -9.72 5.41
C ALA A 110 0.84 -10.80 5.05
N THR A 111 1.86 -11.00 5.90
CA THR A 111 2.88 -12.03 5.70
C THR A 111 2.28 -13.42 5.85
N LYS A 112 1.51 -13.67 6.90
CA LYS A 112 0.82 -14.94 7.12
C LYS A 112 -0.15 -15.26 5.97
N ILE A 113 -1.01 -14.32 5.62
CA ILE A 113 -2.02 -14.53 4.56
C ILE A 113 -1.34 -14.77 3.20
N ALA A 114 -0.26 -14.04 2.89
CA ALA A 114 0.50 -14.26 1.66
C ALA A 114 1.19 -15.64 1.64
N LEU A 115 1.68 -16.14 2.78
CA LEU A 115 2.24 -17.49 2.86
C LEU A 115 1.17 -18.56 2.63
N ASP A 116 -0.04 -18.37 3.14
CA ASP A 116 -1.13 -19.32 2.99
C ASP A 116 -1.59 -19.41 1.51
N ILE A 117 -1.72 -18.28 0.82
CA ILE A 117 -2.29 -18.21 -0.55
C ILE A 117 -1.20 -18.31 -1.64
N LEU A 118 -0.12 -17.53 -1.51
CA LEU A 118 0.96 -17.44 -2.50
C LEU A 118 2.09 -18.44 -2.26
N HIS A 119 2.17 -19.04 -1.06
CA HIS A 119 3.32 -19.83 -0.59
C HIS A 119 4.64 -19.05 -0.61
N LYS A 120 4.55 -17.73 -0.56
CA LYS A 120 5.70 -16.81 -0.57
C LYS A 120 5.36 -15.58 0.28
N PRO A 121 6.34 -15.02 1.02
CA PRO A 121 6.13 -13.84 1.85
C PRO A 121 6.17 -12.56 0.99
N ILE A 122 5.31 -12.46 -0.02
CA ILE A 122 5.19 -11.31 -0.92
C ILE A 122 3.92 -10.54 -0.53
N THR A 123 4.10 -9.42 0.17
CA THR A 123 3.00 -8.75 0.89
C THR A 123 2.50 -7.48 0.21
N ASN A 124 3.14 -7.02 -0.87
CA ASN A 124 2.77 -5.74 -1.51
C ASN A 124 1.31 -5.71 -1.97
N THR A 125 0.78 -6.79 -2.55
CA THR A 125 -0.63 -6.88 -2.97
C THR A 125 -1.58 -6.93 -1.78
N ALA A 126 -1.22 -7.65 -0.72
CA ALA A 126 -1.96 -7.65 0.54
C ALA A 126 -2.03 -6.24 1.14
N MET A 127 -0.91 -5.50 1.15
CA MET A 127 -0.89 -4.13 1.66
C MET A 127 -1.66 -3.14 0.78
N ILE A 128 -1.80 -3.41 -0.52
CA ILE A 128 -2.73 -2.67 -1.39
C ILE A 128 -4.19 -2.91 -0.98
N ALA A 129 -4.55 -4.14 -0.61
CA ALA A 129 -5.88 -4.44 -0.10
C ALA A 129 -6.17 -3.74 1.23
N ALA A 130 -5.19 -3.72 2.13
CA ALA A 130 -5.29 -2.99 3.39
C ALA A 130 -5.55 -1.50 3.14
N LEU A 131 -4.74 -0.86 2.29
CA LEU A 131 -4.97 0.53 1.86
C LEU A 131 -6.38 0.73 1.28
N PHE A 132 -6.81 -0.16 0.38
CA PHE A 132 -8.11 -0.08 -0.27
C PHE A 132 -9.29 -0.06 0.70
N SER A 133 -9.15 -0.65 1.89
CA SER A 133 -10.22 -0.66 2.91
C SER A 133 -10.66 0.74 3.36
N LYS A 134 -9.80 1.77 3.25
CA LYS A 134 -10.13 3.17 3.54
C LYS A 134 -9.94 4.10 2.35
N PHE A 135 -9.52 3.58 1.19
CA PHE A 135 -9.21 4.36 0.01
C PHE A 135 -10.35 4.28 -1.00
N ASP A 136 -11.25 5.26 -0.93
CA ASP A 136 -12.51 5.34 -1.70
C ASP A 136 -12.39 6.05 -3.06
N VAL A 137 -11.18 6.42 -3.45
CA VAL A 137 -10.90 7.21 -4.66
C VAL A 137 -11.04 6.39 -5.93
N ILE A 138 -10.69 5.09 -5.88
CA ILE A 138 -10.71 4.19 -7.03
C ILE A 138 -11.60 3.00 -6.77
N ASP A 139 -12.11 2.39 -7.84
CA ASP A 139 -12.85 1.14 -7.74
C ASP A 139 -11.91 -0.07 -7.72
N LYS A 140 -12.43 -1.15 -7.15
CA LYS A 140 -11.73 -2.42 -7.06
C LYS A 140 -11.35 -2.99 -8.43
N LYS A 141 -12.20 -2.77 -9.45
CA LYS A 141 -11.97 -3.26 -10.81
C LYS A 141 -10.67 -2.67 -11.39
N SER A 142 -10.43 -1.39 -11.16
CA SER A 142 -9.25 -0.66 -11.62
C SER A 142 -7.97 -1.17 -10.97
N ILE A 143 -8.03 -1.57 -9.69
CA ILE A 143 -6.91 -2.23 -8.99
C ILE A 143 -6.63 -3.60 -9.60
N VAL A 144 -7.66 -4.43 -9.77
CA VAL A 144 -7.52 -5.78 -10.34
C VAL A 144 -6.99 -5.75 -11.77
N GLU A 145 -7.45 -4.80 -12.59
CA GLU A 145 -6.87 -4.57 -13.92
C GLU A 145 -5.41 -4.14 -13.84
N SER A 146 -5.05 -3.30 -12.87
CA SER A 146 -3.65 -2.89 -12.67
C SER A 146 -2.75 -4.03 -12.22
N PHE A 147 -3.27 -5.08 -11.56
CA PHE A 147 -2.51 -6.30 -11.32
C PHE A 147 -2.11 -6.99 -12.63
N LYS A 148 -3.00 -7.05 -13.62
CA LYS A 148 -2.71 -7.65 -14.93
C LYS A 148 -1.61 -6.92 -15.68
N ASP A 149 -1.54 -5.60 -15.52
CA ASP A 149 -0.56 -4.76 -16.20
C ASP A 149 0.82 -4.78 -15.53
N ASN A 150 0.91 -5.11 -14.24
CA ASN A 150 2.13 -4.94 -13.44
C ASN A 150 2.69 -6.26 -12.88
N LEU A 151 1.92 -7.34 -12.88
CA LEU A 151 2.32 -8.65 -12.39
C LEU A 151 2.39 -9.65 -13.54
N SER A 152 3.17 -10.73 -13.35
CA SER A 152 3.21 -11.81 -14.34
C SER A 152 1.84 -12.50 -14.44
N PRO A 153 1.35 -12.88 -15.64
CA PRO A 153 0.04 -13.49 -15.80
C PRO A 153 -0.22 -14.70 -14.91
N SER A 154 0.80 -15.52 -14.66
CA SER A 154 0.72 -16.73 -13.84
C SER A 154 0.45 -16.48 -12.35
N VAL A 155 0.61 -15.24 -11.86
CA VAL A 155 0.41 -14.90 -10.45
C VAL A 155 -0.81 -14.02 -10.21
N VAL A 156 -1.46 -13.52 -11.26
CA VAL A 156 -2.57 -12.55 -11.13
C VAL A 156 -3.71 -13.11 -10.31
N ASP A 157 -4.23 -14.30 -10.64
CA ASP A 157 -5.42 -14.85 -10.00
C ASP A 157 -5.21 -15.06 -8.48
N LYS A 158 -4.05 -15.60 -8.10
CA LYS A 158 -3.68 -15.74 -6.69
C LYS A 158 -3.48 -14.41 -5.97
N ASN A 159 -3.04 -13.38 -6.68
CA ASN A 159 -2.89 -12.02 -6.12
C ASN A 159 -4.26 -11.34 -5.96
N VAL A 160 -5.22 -11.62 -6.84
CA VAL A 160 -6.61 -11.19 -6.66
C VAL A 160 -7.20 -11.90 -5.44
N GLU A 161 -7.04 -13.22 -5.32
CA GLU A 161 -7.48 -13.98 -4.14
C GLU A 161 -6.88 -13.41 -2.84
N LEU A 162 -5.57 -13.16 -2.81
CA LEU A 162 -4.91 -12.52 -1.67
C LEU A 162 -5.50 -11.14 -1.34
N PHE A 163 -5.79 -10.34 -2.36
CA PHE A 163 -6.39 -9.03 -2.18
C PHE A 163 -7.78 -9.11 -1.53
N GLU A 164 -8.62 -10.05 -1.96
CA GLU A 164 -9.94 -10.27 -1.39
C GLU A 164 -9.88 -10.69 0.08
N GLU A 165 -9.04 -11.67 0.40
CA GLU A 165 -8.96 -12.23 1.75
C GLU A 165 -8.47 -11.19 2.75
N VAL A 166 -7.45 -10.40 2.36
CA VAL A 166 -6.94 -9.32 3.21
C VAL A 166 -7.97 -8.22 3.39
N LEU A 167 -8.68 -7.82 2.33
CA LEU A 167 -9.72 -6.79 2.43
C LEU A 167 -10.85 -7.24 3.36
N LYS A 168 -11.22 -8.53 3.31
CA LYS A 168 -12.19 -9.11 4.22
C LYS A 168 -11.70 -9.08 5.68
N GLU A 169 -10.48 -9.56 5.94
CA GLU A 169 -9.89 -9.59 7.28
C GLU A 169 -9.82 -8.20 7.90
N VAL A 170 -9.34 -7.20 7.15
CA VAL A 170 -9.25 -5.81 7.63
C VAL A 170 -10.64 -5.26 7.99
N ASN A 171 -11.65 -5.52 7.16
CA ASN A 171 -13.02 -5.07 7.43
C ASN A 171 -13.65 -5.77 8.65
N GLU A 172 -13.30 -7.03 8.93
CA GLU A 172 -13.75 -7.75 10.13
C GLU A 172 -13.08 -7.23 11.41
N ASN A 173 -11.77 -6.97 11.34
CA ASN A 173 -11.02 -6.40 12.46
C ASN A 173 -11.53 -5.00 12.85
N GLU A 174 -11.84 -4.16 11.86
CA GLU A 174 -12.37 -2.81 12.09
C GLU A 174 -13.78 -2.82 12.69
N LYS A 175 -14.64 -3.79 12.34
CA LYS A 175 -15.96 -3.94 12.98
C LYS A 175 -15.86 -4.32 14.46
N THR A 176 -14.80 -5.01 14.84
CA THR A 176 -14.56 -5.44 16.23
C THR A 176 -13.98 -4.30 17.08
N ARG A 177 -13.39 -3.28 16.43
CA ARG A 177 -12.81 -2.09 17.08
C ARG A 177 -13.80 -0.94 17.28
N ALA A 178 -14.93 -0.94 16.58
CA ALA A 178 -15.99 0.08 16.64
C ALA A 178 -16.99 -0.17 17.78
#